data_AF-A0A527XJS9-F1
#
_entry.id   AF-A0A527XJS9-F1
#
_cell.length_a   1.000
_cell.length_b   1.000
_cell.length_c   1.000
_cell.angle_alpha   90.00
_cell.angle_beta   90.00
_cell.angle_gamma   90.00
#
_symmetry.space_group_name_H-M   'P 1'
#
loop_
_entity.id
_entity.type
_entity.pdbx_description
1 polymer ?
#
loop_
_entity_poly.entity_id
_entity_poly.type
_entity_poly.pdbx_seq_one_letter_code
_entity_poly.pdbx_strand_id
1 'polypeptide(L)'
;PKWPMIVLRSPKGWTGPKEVDGLKTEGFWRAHQVPLSGLAENPEHLRMLEEWMRSYRPQELFDAAGAPVAAIRATAPQGDRRMSAN
;
A
#
# COMPACT_ATOMS: atom_id res chain seq x y z
N PRO A 1 -24.51 -28.51 -1.00
CA PRO A 1 -23.45 -28.24 -2.01
C PRO A 1 -22.10 -28.03 -1.31
N LYS A 2 -20.97 -28.18 -2.01
CA LYS A 2 -19.65 -27.77 -1.50
C LYS A 2 -19.40 -26.32 -1.92
N TRP A 3 -19.29 -25.41 -0.96
CA TRP A 3 -19.03 -24.01 -1.24
C TRP A 3 -17.57 -23.80 -1.67
N PRO A 4 -17.31 -22.91 -2.64
CA PRO A 4 -15.94 -22.54 -2.99
C PRO A 4 -15.22 -21.88 -1.81
N MET A 5 -13.90 -22.10 -1.71
CA MET A 5 -13.02 -21.32 -0.84
C MET A 5 -11.77 -20.88 -1.61
N ILE A 6 -11.17 -19.78 -1.17
CA ILE A 6 -9.91 -19.26 -1.69
C ILE A 6 -8.91 -19.17 -0.54
N VAL A 7 -7.73 -19.79 -0.71
CA VAL A 7 -6.58 -19.58 0.17
C VAL A 7 -5.67 -18.54 -0.48
N LEU A 8 -5.64 -17.32 0.07
CA LEU A 8 -4.76 -16.26 -0.40
C LEU A 8 -3.52 -16.16 0.51
N ARG A 9 -2.35 -16.52 -0.03
CA ARG A 9 -1.06 -16.42 0.68
C ARG A 9 -0.20 -15.36 0.01
N SER A 10 0.06 -14.25 0.71
CA SER A 10 0.94 -13.17 0.26
C SER A 10 1.90 -12.73 1.37
N PRO A 11 2.99 -12.00 1.04
CA PRO A 11 3.88 -11.44 2.05
C PRO A 11 3.16 -10.43 2.95
N LYS A 12 3.34 -10.51 4.28
CA LYS A 12 2.86 -9.45 5.19
C LYS A 12 3.64 -8.16 4.92
N GLY A 13 2.94 -7.02 4.79
CA GLY A 13 3.58 -5.76 4.39
C GLY A 13 4.03 -5.73 2.93
N TRP A 14 3.38 -6.52 2.07
CA TRP A 14 3.70 -6.64 0.65
C TRP A 14 3.87 -5.26 -0.01
N THR A 15 4.91 -5.11 -0.84
CA THR A 15 5.32 -3.87 -1.54
C THR A 15 5.95 -2.79 -0.66
N GLY A 16 6.03 -3.02 0.65
CA GLY A 16 6.77 -2.18 1.59
C GLY A 16 8.29 -2.33 1.49
N PRO A 17 9.04 -1.62 2.35
CA PRO A 17 10.47 -1.83 2.49
C PRO A 17 10.80 -3.29 2.82
N LYS A 18 11.74 -3.87 2.07
CA LYS A 18 12.19 -5.26 2.30
C LYS A 18 12.91 -5.40 3.63
N GLU A 19 13.74 -4.41 3.95
CA GLU A 19 14.53 -4.31 5.16
C GLU A 19 14.48 -2.88 5.70
N VAL A 20 14.57 -2.75 7.03
CA VAL A 20 14.70 -1.48 7.77
C VAL A 20 15.73 -1.73 8.86
N ASP A 21 16.74 -0.86 9.00
CA ASP A 21 17.84 -1.04 9.96
C ASP A 21 18.55 -2.40 9.86
N GLY A 22 18.68 -2.95 8.64
CA GLY A 22 19.25 -4.29 8.40
C GLY A 22 18.37 -5.46 8.87
N LEU A 23 17.13 -5.19 9.28
CA LEU A 23 16.16 -6.19 9.73
C LEU A 23 15.09 -6.41 8.67
N LYS A 24 14.84 -7.69 8.35
CA LYS A 24 13.75 -8.09 7.46
C LYS A 24 12.40 -7.55 7.94
N THR A 25 11.70 -6.87 7.03
CA THR A 25 10.42 -6.18 7.27
C THR A 25 9.31 -6.77 6.41
N GLU A 26 9.41 -6.71 5.08
CA GLU A 26 8.44 -7.37 4.18
C GLU A 26 8.44 -8.91 4.39
N GLY A 27 7.25 -9.50 4.41
CA GLY A 27 7.06 -10.91 4.67
C GLY A 27 7.39 -11.30 6.11
N PHE A 28 7.44 -10.34 7.04
CA PHE A 28 7.80 -10.56 8.43
C PHE A 28 6.87 -9.81 9.40
N TRP A 29 6.91 -10.17 10.68
CA TRP A 29 6.01 -9.59 11.69
C TRP A 29 6.28 -8.11 11.96
N ARG A 30 7.49 -7.61 11.65
CA ARG A 30 7.87 -6.19 11.82
C ARG A 30 7.03 -5.23 10.97
N ALA A 31 6.51 -5.68 9.84
CA ALA A 31 5.58 -4.90 9.02
C ALA A 31 4.16 -4.77 9.61
N HIS A 32 3.93 -5.17 10.87
CA HIS A 32 2.59 -5.18 11.45
C HIS A 32 2.05 -3.79 11.81
N GLN A 33 2.88 -2.92 12.37
CA GLN A 33 2.47 -1.60 12.83
C GLN A 33 3.12 -0.53 11.96
N VAL A 34 4.10 0.21 12.45
CA VAL A 34 4.81 1.23 11.67
C VAL A 34 6.22 0.71 11.33
N PRO A 35 6.51 0.38 10.06
CA PRO A 35 7.81 -0.17 9.67
C PRO A 35 8.95 0.87 9.66
N LEU A 36 8.63 2.17 9.57
CA LEU A 36 9.58 3.29 9.60
C LEU A 36 9.15 4.28 10.69
N SER A 37 9.82 4.26 11.85
CA SER A 37 9.55 5.17 12.98
C SER A 37 10.62 6.25 13.10
N GLY A 38 10.38 7.31 13.89
CA GLY A 38 11.38 8.37 14.12
C GLY A 38 11.75 9.17 12.87
N LEU A 39 10.78 9.40 11.98
CA LEU A 39 11.01 10.06 10.69
C LEU A 39 11.52 11.51 10.81
N ALA A 40 11.18 12.19 11.91
CA ALA A 40 11.62 13.58 12.13
C ALA A 40 13.10 13.65 12.53
N GLU A 41 13.61 12.61 13.17
CA GLU A 41 14.97 12.56 13.71
C GLU A 41 15.93 11.71 12.87
N ASN A 42 15.41 10.89 11.95
CA ASN A 42 16.18 9.95 11.13
C ASN A 42 16.02 10.24 9.62
N PRO A 43 16.97 10.97 8.99
CA PRO A 43 16.95 11.29 7.56
C PRO A 43 16.93 10.06 6.65
N GLU A 44 17.56 8.93 7.05
CA GLU A 44 17.54 7.71 6.25
C GLU A 44 16.14 7.09 6.22
N HIS A 45 15.43 7.09 7.35
CA HIS A 45 14.03 6.63 7.37
C HIS A 45 13.13 7.52 6.51
N LEU A 46 13.37 8.84 6.52
CA LEU A 46 12.63 9.76 5.65
C LEU A 46 12.89 9.47 4.17
N ARG A 47 14.15 9.21 3.79
CA ARG A 47 14.52 8.83 2.42
C ARG A 47 13.87 7.51 1.99
N MET A 48 13.86 6.51 2.87
CA MET A 48 13.19 5.22 2.63
C MET A 48 11.68 5.39 2.45
N LEU A 49 11.05 6.26 3.26
CA LEU A 49 9.64 6.58 3.10
C LEU A 49 9.36 7.22 1.74
N GLU A 50 10.18 8.19 1.34
CA GLU A 50 10.04 8.85 0.04
C GLU A 50 10.19 7.84 -1.12
N GLU A 51 11.23 7.00 -1.08
CA GLU A 51 11.46 5.95 -2.08
C GLU A 51 10.27 5.00 -2.17
N TRP A 52 9.74 4.56 -1.02
CA TRP A 52 8.58 3.70 -0.96
C TRP A 52 7.33 4.37 -1.57
N MET A 53 7.01 5.61 -1.18
CA MET A 53 5.85 6.33 -1.72
C MET A 53 5.99 6.60 -3.22
N ARG A 54 7.19 6.95 -3.69
CA ARG A 54 7.47 7.16 -5.12
C ARG A 54 7.42 5.87 -5.94
N SER A 55 7.67 4.70 -5.35
CA SER A 55 7.60 3.42 -6.06
C SER A 55 6.22 3.14 -6.67
N TYR A 56 5.15 3.71 -6.11
CA TYR A 56 3.80 3.60 -6.64
C TYR A 56 3.52 4.55 -7.81
N ARG A 57 4.48 5.40 -8.19
CA ARG A 57 4.37 6.36 -9.30
C ARG A 57 3.13 7.26 -9.18
N PRO A 58 3.00 8.04 -8.09
CA PRO A 58 1.81 8.85 -7.83
C PRO A 58 1.46 9.81 -8.98
N GLN A 59 2.45 10.28 -9.75
CA GLN A 59 2.26 11.11 -10.94
C GLN A 59 1.45 10.44 -12.06
N GLU A 60 1.36 9.11 -12.08
CA GLU A 60 0.51 8.34 -13.02
C GLU A 60 -0.89 8.07 -12.45
N LEU A 61 -1.05 8.22 -11.13
CA LEU A 61 -2.25 7.83 -10.39
C LEU A 61 -3.16 9.01 -10.05
N PHE A 62 -2.61 10.23 -9.97
CA PHE A 62 -3.32 11.45 -9.63
C PHE A 62 -3.18 12.50 -10.74
N ASP A 63 -4.24 13.28 -10.95
CA ASP A 63 -4.22 14.44 -11.84
C ASP A 63 -3.63 15.69 -11.14
N ALA A 64 -3.50 16.78 -11.89
CA ALA A 64 -2.91 18.03 -11.39
C ALA A 64 -3.70 18.69 -10.25
N ALA A 65 -4.97 18.34 -10.06
CA ALA A 65 -5.80 18.80 -8.93
C ALA A 65 -5.67 17.87 -7.70
N GLY A 66 -4.89 16.79 -7.80
CA GLY A 66 -4.72 15.80 -6.75
C GLY A 66 -5.83 14.75 -6.69
N ALA A 67 -6.72 14.68 -7.69
CA ALA A 67 -7.75 13.65 -7.75
C ALA A 67 -7.22 12.39 -8.45
N PRO A 68 -7.68 11.17 -8.09
CA PRO A 68 -7.31 9.97 -8.83
C PRO A 68 -7.68 10.07 -10.31
N VAL A 69 -6.81 9.61 -11.20
CA VAL A 69 -7.06 9.65 -12.65
C VAL A 69 -8.33 8.88 -13.02
N ALA A 70 -8.96 9.26 -14.13
CA ALA A 70 -10.25 8.70 -14.57
C ALA A 70 -10.21 7.16 -14.71
N ALA A 71 -9.10 6.61 -15.18
CA ALA A 71 -8.91 5.16 -15.33
C ALA A 71 -9.02 4.40 -14.00
N ILE A 72 -8.50 4.95 -12.90
CA ILE A 72 -8.60 4.35 -11.57
C ILE A 72 -10.04 4.42 -11.05
N ARG A 73 -10.69 5.57 -11.21
CA ARG A 73 -12.09 5.76 -10.78
C ARG A 73 -13.07 4.85 -11.53
N ALA A 74 -12.80 4.55 -12.79
CA ALA A 74 -13.62 3.67 -13.62
C ALA A 74 -13.63 2.20 -13.15
N THR A 75 -12.67 1.79 -12.30
CA THR A 75 -12.60 0.39 -11.81
C THR A 75 -13.63 0.08 -10.72
N ALA A 76 -14.16 1.10 -10.05
CA ALA A 76 -15.11 0.92 -8.94
C ALA A 76 -16.56 0.76 -9.44
N PRO A 77 -17.36 -0.15 -8.83
CA PRO A 77 -18.80 -0.22 -9.06
C PRO A 77 -19.51 1.11 -8.73
N GLN A 78 -20.63 1.38 -9.38
CA GLN A 78 -21.41 2.61 -9.22
C GLN A 78 -22.69 2.35 -8.40
N GLY A 79 -23.23 3.42 -7.79
CA GLY A 79 -24.50 3.39 -7.07
C GLY A 79 -24.52 2.40 -5.90
N ASP A 80 -25.61 1.64 -5.78
CA ASP A 80 -25.84 0.72 -4.66
C ASP A 80 -25.01 -0.57 -4.76
N ARG A 81 -24.29 -0.78 -5.88
CA ARG A 81 -23.38 -1.93 -6.02
C ARG A 81 -22.04 -1.73 -5.32
N ARG A 82 -21.76 -0.56 -4.76
CA ARG A 82 -20.56 -0.31 -3.94
C ARG A 82 -20.66 -1.10 -2.65
N MET A 83 -19.55 -1.69 -2.18
CA MET A 83 -19.57 -2.49 -0.94
C MET A 83 -20.09 -1.72 0.29
N SER A 84 -19.86 -0.40 0.35
CA SER A 84 -20.36 0.46 1.43
C SER A 84 -21.80 0.94 1.25
N ALA A 85 -22.46 0.57 0.14
CA ALA A 85 -23.80 0.99 -0.22
C ALA A 85 -24.76 -0.21 -0.43
N ASN A 86 -24.36 -1.42 -0.01
CA ASN A 86 -25.20 -2.62 0.03
C ASN A 86 -25.71 -2.88 1.45
#